data_AF-A0A8S2FRT4-F1
#
_entry.id   AF-A0A8S2FRT4-F1
#
_cell.length_a   1.000
_cell.length_b   1.000
_cell.length_c   1.000
_cell.angle_alpha   90.00
_cell.angle_beta   90.00
_cell.angle_gamma   90.00
#
_symmetry.space_group_name_H-M   'P 1'
#
loop_
_entity.id
_entity.type
_entity.pdbx_description
1 polymer ?
#
loop_
_entity_poly.entity_id
_entity_poly.type
_entity_poly.pdbx_seq_one_letter_code
_entity_poly.pdbx_strand_id
1 'polypeptide(L)'
;MSDNEDDLENVPFDENYHENKKQRKKNREGFNVKQENLKTEEDRLHNEINHLDLILDEQNLKSDELIGNFEKLHGEIRGLENEVQKLDSKQNELIVCAEQADAELKVQIAGIAACESALQQCNERKRQLESDEAQLKQQLLDIQDSQIKLEASLATIRNQLEQANIDLSAQEATLKEEENKVQELETKIADLRREIFAMNNELKEIITELERLLEEKNRLIQEQKDLTNQQQQLEANIKDLENIIQEKQNNVTKVDLEIKNINKRINDLNDQLAIIQDKIQTSVNSLEQVQNDVQTHEQKLRDLDNTIISLENEKHQLERELEKLADQYDDYLNQQQNMDRNLKATENLLAKIHKKIDEFQKTLDKFKNELNQLEGEHSGIELELNKAIQTCNDLSEQKNDAKNQLDIANNEQRQNEEKLINLQQQEQEQKLKYEQAVRDAQDLERQMNAAYQEYTSANEAYKSAQQDEKYHLGRYNTYENGFFVANWFRDGNSKTRGAALDRARGETSRANSMLTTAKTKYDTLREKCKAANRKRDNEKELWTTKINAVKNQNILLCDKK
;
A
#
# COMPACT_ATOMS: atom_id res chain seq x y z
N MET A 1 -70.76 -242.39 67.50
CA MET A 1 -71.15 -241.60 68.67
C MET A 1 -72.67 -241.48 68.59
N SER A 2 -73.42 -242.14 69.48
CA SER A 2 -73.62 -241.80 70.92
C SER A 2 -74.78 -240.79 71.04
N ASP A 3 -75.72 -240.86 71.99
CA ASP A 3 -76.07 -241.78 73.12
C ASP A 3 -77.52 -241.41 73.56
N ASN A 4 -78.24 -242.02 74.51
CA ASN A 4 -78.39 -243.40 75.07
C ASN A 4 -79.64 -243.35 76.03
N GLU A 5 -80.02 -244.46 76.68
CA GLU A 5 -80.91 -244.53 77.89
C GLU A 5 -82.41 -244.13 77.76
N ASP A 6 -83.39 -244.58 78.56
CA ASP A 6 -83.68 -245.80 79.38
C ASP A 6 -85.11 -245.62 80.02
N ASP A 7 -85.86 -246.57 80.62
CA ASP A 7 -86.02 -248.05 80.52
C ASP A 7 -87.24 -248.49 81.43
N LEU A 8 -87.52 -249.81 81.55
CA LEU A 8 -88.35 -250.53 82.57
C LEU A 8 -89.89 -250.62 82.33
N GLU A 9 -90.61 -251.74 82.52
CA GLU A 9 -90.35 -253.17 82.91
C GLU A 9 -91.31 -254.09 82.07
N ASN A 10 -91.07 -255.34 81.60
CA ASN A 10 -90.45 -256.60 82.12
C ASN A 10 -91.41 -257.41 83.06
N VAL A 11 -91.62 -258.75 83.09
CA VAL A 11 -91.01 -260.05 82.61
C VAL A 11 -92.19 -261.09 82.39
N PRO A 12 -92.13 -262.46 82.27
CA PRO A 12 -91.10 -263.50 82.07
C PRO A 12 -91.43 -264.53 80.91
N PHE A 13 -91.19 -265.87 81.09
CA PHE A 13 -91.26 -266.96 80.08
C PHE A 13 -91.46 -268.37 80.75
N ASP A 14 -91.96 -269.38 79.99
CA ASP A 14 -91.66 -270.85 79.94
C ASP A 14 -92.04 -272.03 80.92
N GLU A 15 -92.10 -273.23 80.27
CA GLU A 15 -91.91 -274.70 80.59
C GLU A 15 -92.17 -275.40 81.97
N ASN A 16 -92.80 -276.61 81.96
CA ASN A 16 -92.14 -277.93 82.23
C ASN A 16 -92.97 -279.25 81.98
N TYR A 17 -92.37 -280.44 82.27
CA TYR A 17 -92.75 -281.87 81.99
C TYR A 17 -93.32 -282.63 83.24
N HIS A 18 -93.74 -283.93 83.33
CA HIS A 18 -93.77 -285.19 82.52
C HIS A 18 -95.03 -286.06 82.97
N GLU A 19 -95.27 -287.40 82.98
CA GLU A 19 -94.56 -288.68 82.70
C GLU A 19 -95.48 -289.90 82.25
N ASN A 20 -95.11 -290.59 81.14
CA ASN A 20 -95.12 -292.08 80.88
C ASN A 20 -96.41 -292.98 81.03
N LYS A 21 -96.24 -294.32 81.21
CA LYS A 21 -96.96 -295.37 80.42
C LYS A 21 -97.07 -296.80 81.04
N LYS A 22 -98.19 -297.54 80.83
CA LYS A 22 -98.46 -299.04 80.85
C LYS A 22 -99.89 -299.28 80.22
N GLN A 23 -100.54 -300.44 79.93
CA GLN A 23 -100.36 -301.94 79.91
C GLN A 23 -101.41 -302.54 78.89
N ARG A 24 -101.21 -303.53 77.99
CA ARG A 24 -101.20 -305.04 78.04
C ARG A 24 -102.46 -305.75 78.63
N LYS A 25 -103.04 -306.88 78.12
CA LYS A 25 -102.75 -307.80 76.96
C LYS A 25 -103.76 -309.01 76.83
N LYS A 26 -104.26 -309.38 75.62
CA LYS A 26 -104.84 -310.71 75.18
C LYS A 26 -106.13 -311.22 75.92
N ASN A 27 -106.89 -312.28 75.54
CA ASN A 27 -106.74 -313.41 74.58
C ASN A 27 -108.10 -314.10 74.21
N ARG A 28 -108.19 -314.77 73.04
CA ARG A 28 -109.00 -316.00 72.70
C ARG A 28 -110.54 -315.99 72.79
N GLU A 29 -111.29 -316.19 71.69
CA GLU A 29 -111.55 -317.41 70.85
C GLU A 29 -112.74 -318.27 71.34
N GLY A 30 -113.84 -318.39 70.57
CA GLY A 30 -114.86 -319.44 70.81
C GLY A 30 -116.26 -319.32 70.14
N PHE A 31 -116.63 -320.37 69.38
CA PHE A 31 -117.83 -321.20 69.62
C PHE A 31 -119.29 -320.70 69.38
N ASN A 32 -119.61 -320.34 68.14
CA ASN A 32 -120.80 -320.68 67.32
C ASN A 32 -122.27 -320.58 67.86
N VAL A 33 -123.22 -320.51 66.91
CA VAL A 33 -124.70 -320.63 67.05
C VAL A 33 -125.42 -319.52 67.81
N LYS A 34 -125.24 -319.35 69.13
CA LYS A 34 -126.05 -318.36 69.89
C LYS A 34 -125.62 -316.90 69.67
N GLN A 35 -124.57 -316.70 68.88
CA GLN A 35 -123.77 -315.46 68.79
C GLN A 35 -124.26 -314.52 67.68
N GLU A 36 -125.51 -314.69 67.25
CA GLU A 36 -126.08 -314.09 66.04
C GLU A 36 -126.64 -312.68 66.30
N ASN A 37 -127.50 -312.53 67.31
CA ASN A 37 -128.24 -311.27 67.58
C ASN A 37 -127.36 -310.07 67.98
N LEU A 38 -126.22 -310.29 68.63
CA LEU A 38 -125.38 -309.20 69.18
C LEU A 38 -124.65 -308.41 68.09
N LYS A 39 -124.36 -309.05 66.95
CA LYS A 39 -123.58 -308.42 65.89
C LYS A 39 -124.28 -307.18 65.31
N THR A 40 -125.60 -307.23 65.20
CA THR A 40 -126.47 -306.11 64.81
C THR A 40 -126.36 -304.88 65.73
N GLU A 41 -125.95 -305.02 66.99
CA GLU A 41 -125.80 -303.90 67.93
C GLU A 41 -124.37 -303.33 67.92
N GLU A 42 -123.35 -304.18 67.72
CA GLU A 42 -121.96 -303.73 67.55
C GLU A 42 -121.78 -302.95 66.23
N ASP A 43 -122.34 -303.46 65.13
CA ASP A 43 -122.38 -302.73 63.85
C ASP A 43 -123.22 -301.44 63.96
N ARG A 44 -124.14 -301.32 64.94
CA ARG A 44 -124.88 -300.07 65.23
C ARG A 44 -124.00 -299.04 65.93
N LEU A 45 -123.31 -299.45 67.00
CA LEU A 45 -122.37 -298.60 67.75
C LEU A 45 -121.21 -298.13 66.87
N HIS A 46 -120.72 -298.98 65.96
CA HIS A 46 -119.64 -298.61 65.05
C HIS A 46 -120.08 -297.55 64.04
N ASN A 47 -121.35 -297.50 63.64
CA ASN A 47 -121.89 -296.40 62.83
C ASN A 47 -122.15 -295.13 63.66
N GLU A 48 -122.60 -295.23 64.91
CA GLU A 48 -122.78 -294.07 65.81
C GLU A 48 -121.42 -293.38 66.12
N ILE A 49 -120.33 -294.13 66.33
CA ILE A 49 -118.98 -293.56 66.55
C ILE A 49 -118.49 -292.82 65.29
N ASN A 50 -118.54 -293.47 64.12
CA ASN A 50 -118.10 -292.84 62.86
C ASN A 50 -118.92 -291.58 62.50
N HIS A 51 -120.18 -291.49 62.93
CA HIS A 51 -120.98 -290.27 62.75
C HIS A 51 -120.54 -289.14 63.70
N LEU A 52 -120.09 -289.45 64.92
CA LEU A 52 -119.62 -288.46 65.89
C LEU A 52 -118.27 -287.85 65.51
N ASP A 53 -117.31 -288.66 65.06
CA ASP A 53 -116.01 -288.14 64.59
C ASP A 53 -116.19 -287.17 63.41
N LEU A 54 -117.10 -287.48 62.47
CA LEU A 54 -117.41 -286.62 61.33
C LEU A 54 -117.98 -285.25 61.73
N ILE A 55 -118.76 -285.18 62.82
CA ILE A 55 -119.32 -283.93 63.37
C ILE A 55 -118.23 -283.11 64.08
N LEU A 56 -117.23 -283.75 64.65
CA LEU A 56 -116.12 -283.11 65.36
C LEU A 56 -115.18 -282.37 64.40
N ASP A 57 -114.83 -282.99 63.28
CA ASP A 57 -114.05 -282.33 62.21
C ASP A 57 -114.81 -281.15 61.57
N GLU A 58 -116.14 -281.25 61.41
CA GLU A 58 -116.97 -280.19 60.83
C GLU A 58 -117.16 -278.97 61.78
N GLN A 59 -116.88 -279.12 63.08
CA GLN A 59 -116.82 -278.02 64.04
C GLN A 59 -115.46 -277.30 63.99
N ASN A 60 -114.36 -278.05 63.96
CA ASN A 60 -113.01 -277.48 63.91
C ASN A 60 -112.79 -276.60 62.68
N LEU A 61 -113.21 -277.06 61.49
CA LEU A 61 -113.15 -276.30 60.25
C LEU A 61 -113.89 -274.94 60.30
N LYS A 62 -114.99 -274.85 61.07
CA LYS A 62 -115.73 -273.58 61.25
C LYS A 62 -115.08 -272.64 62.27
N SER A 63 -114.16 -273.14 63.10
CA SER A 63 -113.40 -272.30 64.04
C SER A 63 -112.29 -271.54 63.31
N ASP A 64 -111.52 -272.24 62.48
CA ASP A 64 -110.41 -271.64 61.71
C ASP A 64 -110.91 -270.59 60.70
N GLU A 65 -112.05 -270.85 60.04
CA GLU A 65 -112.67 -269.90 59.09
C GLU A 65 -113.15 -268.61 59.79
N LEU A 66 -113.53 -268.67 61.08
CA LEU A 66 -113.89 -267.49 61.86
C LEU A 66 -112.68 -266.63 62.26
N ILE A 67 -111.54 -267.28 62.57
CA ILE A 67 -110.29 -266.58 62.94
C ILE A 67 -109.75 -265.79 61.74
N GLY A 68 -109.67 -266.41 60.55
CA GLY A 68 -109.17 -265.74 59.34
C GLY A 68 -110.00 -264.53 58.88
N ASN A 69 -111.30 -264.48 59.23
CA ASN A 69 -112.14 -263.30 58.96
C ASN A 69 -111.85 -262.12 59.91
N PHE A 70 -111.43 -262.39 61.15
CA PHE A 70 -111.10 -261.33 62.13
C PHE A 70 -109.80 -260.60 61.75
N GLU A 71 -108.76 -261.32 61.32
CA GLU A 71 -107.48 -260.73 60.91
C GLU A 71 -107.66 -259.78 59.72
N LYS A 72 -108.56 -260.11 58.79
CA LYS A 72 -108.84 -259.33 57.59
C LYS A 72 -109.49 -257.98 57.92
N LEU A 73 -110.52 -257.99 58.77
CA LEU A 73 -111.17 -256.76 59.27
C LEU A 73 -110.20 -255.85 60.02
N HIS A 74 -109.26 -256.42 60.79
CA HIS A 74 -108.28 -255.64 61.53
C HIS A 74 -107.26 -254.92 60.63
N GLY A 75 -107.03 -255.44 59.40
CA GLY A 75 -106.22 -254.79 58.37
C GLY A 75 -106.91 -253.58 57.72
N GLU A 76 -108.22 -253.68 57.47
CA GLU A 76 -109.00 -252.62 56.80
C GLU A 76 -109.14 -251.36 57.68
N ILE A 77 -109.35 -251.53 58.99
CA ILE A 77 -109.40 -250.42 59.97
C ILE A 77 -108.10 -249.59 59.93
N ARG A 78 -106.94 -250.27 59.93
CA ARG A 78 -105.61 -249.62 59.87
C ARG A 78 -105.37 -248.87 58.55
N GLY A 79 -106.10 -249.22 57.48
CA GLY A 79 -106.09 -248.48 56.22
C GLY A 79 -106.74 -247.09 56.35
N LEU A 80 -107.90 -247.01 56.99
CA LEU A 80 -108.67 -245.77 57.13
C LEU A 80 -107.98 -244.74 58.05
N GLU A 81 -107.34 -245.19 59.13
CA GLU A 81 -106.55 -244.32 60.02
C GLU A 81 -105.45 -243.55 59.27
N ASN A 82 -104.86 -244.19 58.24
CA ASN A 82 -103.82 -243.59 57.38
C ASN A 82 -104.37 -242.61 56.32
N GLU A 83 -105.67 -242.58 56.06
CA GLU A 83 -106.29 -241.55 55.22
C GLU A 83 -106.67 -240.30 56.02
N VAL A 84 -107.12 -240.45 57.27
CA VAL A 84 -107.46 -239.32 58.16
C VAL A 84 -106.25 -238.40 58.38
N GLN A 85 -105.06 -238.95 58.67
CA GLN A 85 -103.83 -238.16 58.80
C GLN A 85 -103.43 -237.39 57.53
N LYS A 86 -103.85 -237.85 56.34
CA LYS A 86 -103.60 -237.17 55.05
C LYS A 86 -104.58 -236.02 54.78
N LEU A 87 -105.66 -235.91 55.53
CA LEU A 87 -106.62 -234.82 55.45
C LEU A 87 -106.26 -233.69 56.41
N ASP A 88 -105.90 -234.01 57.66
CA ASP A 88 -105.41 -233.02 58.64
C ASP A 88 -104.18 -232.25 58.14
N SER A 89 -103.23 -232.95 57.50
CA SER A 89 -102.05 -232.32 56.90
C SER A 89 -102.42 -231.32 55.79
N LYS A 90 -103.38 -231.67 54.91
CA LYS A 90 -103.89 -230.76 53.86
C LYS A 90 -104.70 -229.58 54.38
N GLN A 91 -105.43 -229.75 55.48
CA GLN A 91 -106.20 -228.66 56.08
C GLN A 91 -105.27 -227.53 56.58
N ASN A 92 -104.10 -227.87 57.11
CA ASN A 92 -103.12 -226.89 57.58
C ASN A 92 -102.45 -226.11 56.43
N GLU A 93 -102.16 -226.74 55.30
CA GLU A 93 -101.61 -226.04 54.10
C GLU A 93 -102.55 -224.94 53.60
N LEU A 94 -103.87 -225.21 53.57
CA LEU A 94 -104.88 -224.26 53.11
C LEU A 94 -105.01 -223.02 54.02
N ILE A 95 -104.81 -223.17 55.34
CA ILE A 95 -104.85 -222.05 56.29
C ILE A 95 -103.71 -221.06 56.00
N VAL A 96 -102.49 -221.56 55.79
CA VAL A 96 -101.31 -220.73 55.50
C VAL A 96 -101.48 -219.94 54.20
N CYS A 97 -102.06 -220.55 53.14
CA CYS A 97 -102.36 -219.83 51.90
C CYS A 97 -103.39 -218.71 52.08
N ALA A 98 -104.38 -218.88 52.96
CA ALA A 98 -105.40 -217.86 53.19
C ALA A 98 -104.84 -216.62 53.90
N GLU A 99 -103.94 -216.81 54.88
CA GLU A 99 -103.29 -215.70 55.61
C GLU A 99 -102.33 -214.90 54.72
N GLN A 100 -101.62 -215.57 53.80
CA GLN A 100 -100.77 -214.88 52.82
C GLN A 100 -101.57 -213.97 51.86
N ALA A 101 -102.73 -214.42 51.40
CA ALA A 101 -103.57 -213.64 50.48
C ALA A 101 -104.13 -212.35 51.11
N ASP A 102 -104.55 -212.38 52.39
CA ASP A 102 -105.03 -211.20 53.11
C ASP A 102 -103.89 -210.18 53.38
N ALA A 103 -102.66 -210.65 53.59
CA ALA A 103 -101.48 -209.79 53.72
C ALA A 103 -101.17 -209.03 52.41
N GLU A 104 -101.20 -209.70 51.26
CA GLU A 104 -100.98 -209.05 49.95
C GLU A 104 -102.07 -208.02 49.64
N LEU A 105 -103.34 -208.33 49.93
CA LEU A 105 -104.47 -207.44 49.65
C LEU A 105 -104.38 -206.14 50.47
N LYS A 106 -103.94 -206.21 51.73
CA LYS A 106 -103.64 -205.03 52.57
C LYS A 106 -102.54 -204.15 51.99
N VAL A 107 -101.49 -204.74 51.39
CA VAL A 107 -100.42 -203.97 50.72
C VAL A 107 -100.94 -203.24 49.48
N GLN A 108 -101.82 -203.88 48.68
CA GLN A 108 -102.40 -203.23 47.49
C GLN A 108 -103.29 -202.03 47.85
N ILE A 109 -104.10 -202.13 48.91
CA ILE A 109 -104.94 -201.01 49.40
C ILE A 109 -104.07 -199.81 49.81
N ALA A 110 -102.95 -200.05 50.52
CA ALA A 110 -102.02 -198.99 50.88
C ALA A 110 -101.35 -198.33 49.65
N GLY A 111 -101.05 -199.13 48.60
CA GLY A 111 -100.53 -198.63 47.33
C GLY A 111 -101.51 -197.69 46.59
N ILE A 112 -102.80 -198.04 46.57
CA ILE A 112 -103.84 -197.22 45.93
C ILE A 112 -103.96 -195.86 46.64
N ALA A 113 -104.02 -195.84 47.97
CA ALA A 113 -104.11 -194.60 48.75
C ALA A 113 -102.90 -193.66 48.52
N ALA A 114 -101.69 -194.23 48.34
CA ALA A 114 -100.51 -193.45 47.97
C ALA A 114 -100.62 -192.83 46.56
N CYS A 115 -101.19 -193.56 45.59
CA CYS A 115 -101.44 -193.03 44.25
C CYS A 115 -102.48 -191.89 44.23
N GLU A 116 -103.54 -191.98 45.04
CA GLU A 116 -104.55 -190.90 45.15
C GLU A 116 -103.94 -189.61 45.71
N SER A 117 -103.08 -189.71 46.73
CA SER A 117 -102.37 -188.56 47.29
C SER A 117 -101.41 -187.92 46.27
N ALA A 118 -100.68 -188.72 45.50
CA ALA A 118 -99.83 -188.23 44.41
C ALA A 118 -100.64 -187.54 43.29
N LEU A 119 -101.86 -188.01 43.01
CA LEU A 119 -102.76 -187.39 42.05
C LEU A 119 -103.28 -186.02 42.53
N GLN A 120 -103.57 -185.86 43.83
CA GLN A 120 -103.90 -184.54 44.40
C GLN A 120 -102.74 -183.55 44.23
N GLN A 121 -101.52 -183.95 44.59
CA GLN A 121 -100.33 -183.10 44.43
C GLN A 121 -100.08 -182.69 42.97
N CYS A 122 -100.35 -183.58 42.00
CA CYS A 122 -100.28 -183.24 40.57
C CYS A 122 -101.32 -182.19 40.15
N ASN A 123 -102.55 -182.26 40.69
CA ASN A 123 -103.59 -181.29 40.39
C ASN A 123 -103.33 -179.92 41.03
N GLU A 124 -102.76 -179.89 42.23
CA GLU A 124 -102.30 -178.65 42.87
C GLU A 124 -101.15 -178.01 42.08
N ARG A 125 -100.16 -178.82 41.66
CA ARG A 125 -99.06 -178.35 40.81
C ARG A 125 -99.53 -177.84 39.45
N LYS A 126 -100.58 -178.45 38.86
CA LYS A 126 -101.21 -177.95 37.63
C LYS A 126 -101.81 -176.55 37.82
N ARG A 127 -102.57 -176.34 38.90
CA ARG A 127 -103.15 -175.02 39.24
C ARG A 127 -102.08 -173.97 39.49
N GLN A 128 -100.96 -174.34 40.12
CA GLN A 128 -99.83 -173.41 40.31
C GLN A 128 -99.25 -172.99 38.94
N LEU A 129 -98.97 -173.94 38.05
CA LEU A 129 -98.45 -173.65 36.71
C LEU A 129 -99.43 -172.79 35.87
N GLU A 130 -100.74 -173.00 36.01
CA GLU A 130 -101.77 -172.16 35.36
C GLU A 130 -101.78 -170.71 35.90
N SER A 131 -101.52 -170.52 37.21
CA SER A 131 -101.30 -169.20 37.80
C SER A 131 -99.99 -168.57 37.32
N ASP A 132 -98.90 -169.33 37.29
CA ASP A 132 -97.57 -168.85 36.88
C ASP A 132 -97.59 -168.43 35.39
N GLU A 133 -98.27 -169.19 34.52
CA GLU A 133 -98.49 -168.83 33.11
C GLU A 133 -99.27 -167.53 32.96
N ALA A 134 -100.30 -167.30 33.78
CA ALA A 134 -101.06 -166.05 33.78
C ALA A 134 -100.22 -164.85 34.25
N GLN A 135 -99.40 -165.02 35.28
CA GLN A 135 -98.47 -163.97 35.75
C GLN A 135 -97.40 -163.64 34.71
N LEU A 136 -96.81 -164.64 34.06
CA LEU A 136 -95.82 -164.45 32.99
C LEU A 136 -96.42 -163.73 31.77
N LYS A 137 -97.68 -163.99 31.42
CA LYS A 137 -98.39 -163.26 30.35
C LYS A 137 -98.60 -161.79 30.71
N GLN A 138 -98.95 -161.46 31.95
CA GLN A 138 -99.07 -160.07 32.37
C GLN A 138 -97.71 -159.35 32.37
N GLN A 139 -96.67 -159.98 32.91
CA GLN A 139 -95.31 -159.44 32.89
C GLN A 139 -94.81 -159.19 31.45
N LEU A 140 -95.15 -160.06 30.50
CA LEU A 140 -94.80 -159.87 29.09
C LEU A 140 -95.49 -158.61 28.50
N LEU A 141 -96.77 -158.39 28.81
CA LEU A 141 -97.49 -157.18 28.41
C LEU A 141 -96.88 -155.93 29.04
N ASP A 142 -96.60 -155.95 30.35
CA ASP A 142 -96.01 -154.82 31.07
C ASP A 142 -94.61 -154.46 30.51
N ILE A 143 -93.84 -155.45 30.08
CA ILE A 143 -92.54 -155.28 29.40
C ILE A 143 -92.72 -154.69 28.00
N GLN A 144 -93.67 -155.16 27.20
CA GLN A 144 -93.97 -154.59 25.87
C GLN A 144 -94.42 -153.13 25.97
N ASP A 145 -95.29 -152.83 26.93
CA ASP A 145 -95.80 -151.49 27.20
C ASP A 145 -94.68 -150.55 27.70
N SER A 146 -93.68 -151.09 28.39
CA SER A 146 -92.46 -150.39 28.80
C SER A 146 -91.48 -150.17 27.63
N GLN A 147 -91.34 -151.16 26.74
CA GLN A 147 -90.52 -151.04 25.52
C GLN A 147 -91.04 -149.92 24.62
N ILE A 148 -92.35 -149.86 24.36
CA ILE A 148 -92.97 -148.82 23.51
C ILE A 148 -92.70 -147.41 24.11
N LYS A 149 -92.78 -147.26 25.43
CA LYS A 149 -92.47 -145.99 26.13
C LYS A 149 -90.99 -145.61 26.01
N LEU A 150 -90.08 -146.58 26.10
CA LEU A 150 -88.65 -146.38 25.90
C LEU A 150 -88.32 -146.01 24.44
N GLU A 151 -88.95 -146.65 23.45
CA GLU A 151 -88.77 -146.33 22.03
C GLU A 151 -89.24 -144.90 21.70
N ALA A 152 -90.39 -144.48 22.23
CA ALA A 152 -90.87 -143.10 22.09
C ALA A 152 -89.95 -142.08 22.78
N SER A 153 -89.38 -142.42 23.94
CA SER A 153 -88.38 -141.59 24.63
C SER A 153 -87.09 -141.47 23.82
N LEU A 154 -86.58 -142.58 23.27
CA LEU A 154 -85.40 -142.60 22.41
C LEU A 154 -85.60 -141.81 21.10
N ALA A 155 -86.79 -141.86 20.50
CA ALA A 155 -87.13 -141.02 19.35
C ALA A 155 -87.11 -139.52 19.71
N THR A 156 -87.65 -139.17 20.88
CA THR A 156 -87.64 -137.78 21.39
C THR A 156 -86.20 -137.29 21.63
N ILE A 157 -85.37 -138.11 22.27
CA ILE A 157 -83.95 -137.80 22.55
C ILE A 157 -83.15 -137.65 21.25
N ARG A 158 -83.40 -138.49 20.22
CA ARG A 158 -82.77 -138.35 18.90
C ARG A 158 -83.10 -137.01 18.24
N ASN A 159 -84.37 -136.63 18.22
CA ASN A 159 -84.79 -135.35 17.63
C ASN A 159 -84.19 -134.15 18.39
N GLN A 160 -84.10 -134.23 19.73
CA GLN A 160 -83.44 -133.21 20.55
C GLN A 160 -81.93 -133.12 20.29
N LEU A 161 -81.25 -134.26 20.12
CA LEU A 161 -79.83 -134.33 19.79
C LEU A 161 -79.55 -133.79 18.38
N GLU A 162 -80.41 -134.08 17.41
CA GLU A 162 -80.28 -133.59 16.04
C GLU A 162 -80.49 -132.06 15.98
N GLN A 163 -81.49 -131.52 16.68
CA GLN A 163 -81.65 -130.07 16.83
C GLN A 163 -80.44 -129.44 17.54
N ALA A 164 -79.95 -130.03 18.63
CA ALA A 164 -78.78 -129.51 19.34
C ALA A 164 -77.50 -129.49 18.47
N ASN A 165 -77.33 -130.46 17.55
CA ASN A 165 -76.23 -130.46 16.59
C ASN A 165 -76.39 -129.35 15.52
N ILE A 166 -77.61 -129.07 15.08
CA ILE A 166 -77.91 -127.95 14.17
C ILE A 166 -77.61 -126.61 14.87
N ASP A 167 -78.08 -126.45 16.10
CA ASP A 167 -77.88 -125.24 16.91
C ASP A 167 -76.38 -125.02 17.22
N LEU A 168 -75.64 -126.09 17.53
CA LEU A 168 -74.19 -126.06 17.73
C LEU A 168 -73.47 -125.60 16.45
N SER A 169 -73.80 -126.18 15.29
CA SER A 169 -73.15 -125.81 14.03
C SER A 169 -73.45 -124.35 13.61
N ALA A 170 -74.65 -123.85 13.91
CA ALA A 170 -74.99 -122.44 13.74
C ALA A 170 -74.19 -121.53 14.70
N GLN A 171 -73.96 -121.95 15.95
CA GLN A 171 -73.11 -121.23 16.90
C GLN A 171 -71.63 -121.25 16.49
N GLU A 172 -71.10 -122.37 15.99
CA GLU A 172 -69.73 -122.46 15.44
C GLU A 172 -69.53 -121.53 14.25
N ALA A 173 -70.51 -121.47 13.33
CA ALA A 173 -70.48 -120.55 12.19
C ALA A 173 -70.51 -119.08 12.64
N THR A 174 -71.35 -118.74 13.63
CA THR A 174 -71.46 -117.38 14.19
C THR A 174 -70.18 -116.98 14.92
N LEU A 175 -69.63 -117.86 15.76
CA LEU A 175 -68.36 -117.66 16.47
C LEU A 175 -67.23 -117.35 15.48
N LYS A 176 -67.12 -118.11 14.40
CA LYS A 176 -66.13 -117.90 13.36
C LYS A 176 -66.31 -116.58 12.61
N GLU A 177 -67.54 -116.10 12.45
CA GLU A 177 -67.80 -114.77 11.88
C GLU A 177 -67.29 -113.65 12.82
N GLU A 178 -67.53 -113.77 14.13
CA GLU A 178 -67.02 -112.83 15.13
C GLU A 178 -65.49 -112.90 15.30
N GLU A 179 -64.88 -114.09 15.23
CA GLU A 179 -63.41 -114.24 15.20
C GLU A 179 -62.78 -113.48 14.04
N ASN A 180 -63.37 -113.54 12.84
CA ASN A 180 -62.91 -112.78 11.68
C ASN A 180 -63.08 -111.25 11.90
N LYS A 181 -64.20 -110.81 12.47
CA LYS A 181 -64.43 -109.39 12.81
C LYS A 181 -63.42 -108.88 13.84
N VAL A 182 -63.07 -109.69 14.83
CA VAL A 182 -62.02 -109.38 15.81
C VAL A 182 -60.67 -109.23 15.12
N GLN A 183 -60.26 -110.16 14.26
CA GLN A 183 -59.00 -110.06 13.51
C GLN A 183 -58.94 -108.82 12.59
N GLU A 184 -60.05 -108.46 11.93
CA GLU A 184 -60.17 -107.20 11.19
C GLU A 184 -60.00 -105.97 12.09
N LEU A 185 -60.61 -105.96 13.27
CA LEU A 185 -60.52 -104.86 14.23
C LEU A 185 -59.12 -104.74 14.84
N GLU A 186 -58.48 -105.86 15.18
CA GLU A 186 -57.08 -105.89 15.63
C GLU A 186 -56.13 -105.33 14.56
N THR A 187 -56.35 -105.68 13.29
CA THR A 187 -55.59 -105.13 12.16
C THR A 187 -55.79 -103.61 12.04
N LYS A 188 -57.04 -103.14 12.05
CA LYS A 188 -57.36 -101.70 12.01
C LYS A 188 -56.79 -100.94 13.22
N ILE A 189 -56.76 -101.54 14.40
CA ILE A 189 -56.13 -100.99 15.61
C ILE A 189 -54.61 -100.94 15.46
N ALA A 190 -53.97 -101.95 14.83
CA ALA A 190 -52.55 -101.94 14.57
C ALA A 190 -52.15 -100.84 13.57
N ASP A 191 -52.95 -100.61 12.54
CA ASP A 191 -52.71 -99.54 11.56
C ASP A 191 -52.94 -98.15 12.16
N LEU A 192 -54.04 -97.92 12.88
CA LEU A 192 -54.26 -96.67 13.61
C LEU A 192 -53.12 -96.38 14.62
N ARG A 193 -52.54 -97.40 15.25
CA ARG A 193 -51.35 -97.24 16.11
C ARG A 193 -50.10 -96.82 15.33
N ARG A 194 -49.92 -97.30 14.08
CA ARG A 194 -48.82 -96.87 13.20
C ARG A 194 -49.00 -95.43 12.76
N GLU A 195 -50.20 -95.04 12.35
CA GLU A 195 -50.55 -93.65 11.97
C GLU A 195 -50.35 -92.69 13.15
N ILE A 196 -50.85 -93.04 14.34
CA ILE A 196 -50.64 -92.26 15.57
C ILE A 196 -49.13 -92.16 15.90
N PHE A 197 -48.34 -93.21 15.71
CA PHE A 197 -46.89 -93.15 15.92
C PHE A 197 -46.18 -92.24 14.91
N ALA A 198 -46.58 -92.29 13.63
CA ALA A 198 -46.05 -91.40 12.58
C ALA A 198 -46.36 -89.93 12.89
N MET A 199 -47.64 -89.59 13.11
CA MET A 199 -48.07 -88.23 13.47
C MET A 199 -47.38 -87.70 14.74
N ASN A 200 -47.11 -88.57 15.74
CA ASN A 200 -46.36 -88.19 16.94
C ASN A 200 -44.86 -87.93 16.70
N ASN A 201 -44.29 -88.40 15.58
CA ASN A 201 -42.91 -88.08 15.21
C ASN A 201 -42.85 -86.83 14.32
N GLU A 202 -43.75 -86.71 13.35
CA GLU A 202 -43.95 -85.46 12.58
C GLU A 202 -44.19 -84.26 13.51
N LEU A 203 -45.02 -84.41 14.54
CA LEU A 203 -45.27 -83.38 15.54
C LEU A 203 -44.01 -83.00 16.34
N LYS A 204 -43.10 -83.95 16.65
CA LYS A 204 -41.82 -83.64 17.31
C LYS A 204 -40.88 -82.88 16.39
N GLU A 205 -40.78 -83.29 15.12
CA GLU A 205 -39.96 -82.62 14.12
C GLU A 205 -40.44 -81.18 13.90
N ILE A 206 -41.77 -80.96 13.84
CA ILE A 206 -42.39 -79.63 13.79
C ILE A 206 -42.07 -78.81 15.06
N ILE A 207 -42.12 -79.41 16.25
CA ILE A 207 -41.76 -78.72 17.51
C ILE A 207 -40.28 -78.31 17.49
N THR A 208 -39.36 -79.21 17.13
CA THR A 208 -37.93 -78.90 17.08
C THR A 208 -37.57 -77.85 16.02
N GLU A 209 -38.24 -77.84 14.87
CA GLU A 209 -38.06 -76.78 13.87
C GLU A 209 -38.65 -75.45 14.33
N LEU A 210 -39.79 -75.45 15.05
CA LEU A 210 -40.33 -74.24 15.68
C LEU A 210 -39.42 -73.69 16.77
N GLU A 211 -38.79 -74.54 17.59
CA GLU A 211 -37.78 -74.15 18.57
C GLU A 211 -36.55 -73.51 17.87
N ARG A 212 -36.05 -74.15 16.81
CA ARG A 212 -34.93 -73.63 16.00
C ARG A 212 -35.25 -72.27 15.37
N LEU A 213 -36.45 -72.11 14.81
CA LEU A 213 -36.91 -70.85 14.22
C LEU A 213 -37.15 -69.75 15.27
N LEU A 214 -37.56 -70.12 16.50
CA LEU A 214 -37.69 -69.18 17.61
C LEU A 214 -36.31 -68.67 18.06
N GLU A 215 -35.31 -69.55 18.16
CA GLU A 215 -33.94 -69.17 18.50
C GLU A 215 -33.30 -68.32 17.40
N GLU A 216 -33.47 -68.68 16.12
CA GLU A 216 -33.02 -67.88 14.98
C GLU A 216 -33.67 -66.49 14.95
N LYS A 217 -34.98 -66.39 15.19
CA LYS A 217 -35.70 -65.12 15.37
C LYS A 217 -35.13 -64.29 16.52
N ASN A 218 -34.82 -64.92 17.66
CA ASN A 218 -34.25 -64.21 18.82
C ASN A 218 -32.83 -63.70 18.53
N ARG A 219 -32.03 -64.45 17.77
CA ARG A 219 -30.71 -64.01 17.28
C ARG A 219 -30.84 -62.80 16.35
N LEU A 220 -31.74 -62.85 15.37
CA LEU A 220 -32.02 -61.74 14.44
C LEU A 220 -32.53 -60.47 15.17
N ILE A 221 -33.34 -60.62 16.23
CA ILE A 221 -33.77 -59.50 17.08
C ILE A 221 -32.58 -58.86 17.81
N GLN A 222 -31.58 -59.65 18.21
CA GLN A 222 -30.37 -59.11 18.85
C GLN A 222 -29.45 -58.44 17.82
N GLU A 223 -29.21 -59.07 16.67
CA GLU A 223 -28.49 -58.46 15.54
C GLU A 223 -29.11 -57.11 15.13
N GLN A 224 -30.45 -57.01 15.09
CA GLN A 224 -31.18 -55.77 14.80
C GLN A 224 -30.93 -54.67 15.86
N LYS A 225 -30.91 -55.01 17.15
CA LYS A 225 -30.58 -54.03 18.21
C LYS A 225 -29.14 -53.56 18.09
N ASP A 226 -28.21 -54.46 17.82
CA ASP A 226 -26.79 -54.13 17.75
C ASP A 226 -26.49 -53.23 16.53
N LEU A 227 -27.15 -53.49 15.39
CA LEU A 227 -27.16 -52.57 14.24
C LEU A 227 -27.82 -51.23 14.56
N THR A 228 -28.92 -51.20 15.32
CA THR A 228 -29.58 -49.95 15.74
C THR A 228 -28.65 -49.11 16.64
N ASN A 229 -27.94 -49.74 17.57
CA ASN A 229 -26.96 -49.09 18.43
C ASN A 229 -25.76 -48.55 17.61
N GLN A 230 -25.28 -49.31 16.63
CA GLN A 230 -24.24 -48.85 15.70
C GLN A 230 -24.70 -47.65 14.86
N GLN A 231 -25.95 -47.64 14.37
CA GLN A 231 -26.52 -46.51 13.66
C GLN A 231 -26.56 -45.26 14.55
N GLN A 232 -27.06 -45.36 15.79
CA GLN A 232 -27.10 -44.23 16.73
C GLN A 232 -25.70 -43.68 17.05
N GLN A 233 -24.70 -44.55 17.18
CA GLN A 233 -23.31 -44.12 17.37
C GLN A 233 -22.74 -43.42 16.13
N LEU A 234 -23.10 -43.87 14.92
CA LEU A 234 -22.70 -43.20 13.68
C LEU A 234 -23.38 -41.84 13.52
N GLU A 235 -24.68 -41.72 13.85
CA GLU A 235 -25.41 -40.45 13.85
C GLU A 235 -24.81 -39.45 14.85
N ALA A 236 -24.41 -39.89 16.05
CA ALA A 236 -23.68 -39.07 17.01
C ALA A 236 -22.31 -38.62 16.46
N ASN A 237 -21.53 -39.55 15.89
CA ASN A 237 -20.22 -39.24 15.31
C ASN A 237 -20.32 -38.24 14.12
N ILE A 238 -21.36 -38.36 13.30
CA ILE A 238 -21.64 -37.43 12.19
C ILE A 238 -21.89 -36.02 12.75
N LYS A 239 -22.75 -35.90 13.76
CA LYS A 239 -23.07 -34.61 14.40
C LYS A 239 -21.85 -33.94 15.02
N ASP A 240 -20.94 -34.71 15.63
CA ASP A 240 -19.69 -34.17 16.17
C ASP A 240 -18.73 -33.72 15.04
N LEU A 241 -18.69 -34.43 13.91
CA LEU A 241 -17.96 -33.99 12.72
C LEU A 241 -18.55 -32.72 12.09
N GLU A 242 -19.88 -32.57 12.05
CA GLU A 242 -20.56 -31.34 11.62
C GLU A 242 -20.17 -30.14 12.50
N ASN A 243 -20.18 -30.31 13.82
CA ASN A 243 -19.72 -29.31 14.78
C ASN A 243 -18.25 -28.89 14.52
N ILE A 244 -17.36 -29.87 14.32
CA ILE A 244 -15.94 -29.62 14.01
C ILE A 244 -15.78 -28.88 12.68
N ILE A 245 -16.51 -29.28 11.63
CA ILE A 245 -16.50 -28.62 10.33
C ILE A 245 -16.92 -27.15 10.47
N GLN A 246 -18.00 -26.87 11.21
CA GLN A 246 -18.48 -25.50 11.40
C GLN A 246 -17.52 -24.66 12.26
N GLU A 247 -16.86 -25.25 13.26
CA GLU A 247 -15.76 -24.61 13.99
C GLU A 247 -14.60 -24.25 13.04
N LYS A 248 -14.20 -25.13 12.12
CA LYS A 248 -13.14 -24.83 11.14
C LYS A 248 -13.58 -23.80 10.09
N GLN A 249 -14.83 -23.79 9.64
CA GLN A 249 -15.37 -22.74 8.77
C GLN A 249 -15.33 -21.35 9.44
N ASN A 250 -15.69 -21.27 10.72
CA ASN A 250 -15.59 -20.03 11.50
C ASN A 250 -14.13 -19.55 11.64
N ASN A 251 -13.19 -20.46 11.91
CA ASN A 251 -11.77 -20.14 11.97
C ASN A 251 -11.20 -19.69 10.61
N VAL A 252 -11.56 -20.35 9.50
CA VAL A 252 -11.19 -19.92 8.15
C VAL A 252 -11.71 -18.51 7.86
N THR A 253 -12.98 -18.23 8.19
CA THR A 253 -13.59 -16.90 8.02
C THR A 253 -12.85 -15.82 8.82
N LYS A 254 -12.36 -16.14 10.02
CA LYS A 254 -11.53 -15.23 10.84
C LYS A 254 -10.16 -14.98 10.20
N VAL A 255 -9.48 -16.02 9.72
CA VAL A 255 -8.19 -15.89 9.01
C VAL A 255 -8.36 -15.05 7.73
N ASP A 256 -9.46 -15.23 7.01
CA ASP A 256 -9.79 -14.45 5.80
C ASP A 256 -9.95 -12.95 6.09
N LEU A 257 -10.51 -12.59 7.26
CA LEU A 257 -10.61 -11.20 7.75
C LEU A 257 -9.26 -10.65 8.21
N GLU A 258 -8.43 -11.47 8.85
CA GLU A 258 -7.05 -11.11 9.23
C GLU A 258 -6.18 -10.85 7.98
N ILE A 259 -6.27 -11.70 6.95
CA ILE A 259 -5.60 -11.50 5.65
C ILE A 259 -6.09 -10.22 4.97
N LYS A 260 -7.41 -9.93 4.95
CA LYS A 260 -7.94 -8.68 4.38
C LYS A 260 -7.41 -7.43 5.10
N ASN A 261 -7.30 -7.48 6.44
CA ASN A 261 -6.70 -6.40 7.23
C ASN A 261 -5.19 -6.25 7.00
N ILE A 262 -4.45 -7.35 6.86
CA ILE A 262 -3.02 -7.34 6.51
C ILE A 262 -2.81 -6.73 5.12
N ASN A 263 -3.58 -7.17 4.11
CA ASN A 263 -3.48 -6.64 2.75
C ASN A 263 -3.81 -5.14 2.68
N LYS A 264 -4.83 -4.67 3.41
CA LYS A 264 -5.09 -3.23 3.54
C LYS A 264 -3.87 -2.51 4.12
N ARG A 265 -3.31 -3.01 5.22
CA ARG A 265 -2.16 -2.40 5.90
C ARG A 265 -0.87 -2.44 5.07
N ILE A 266 -0.72 -3.40 4.16
CA ILE A 266 0.34 -3.43 3.15
C ILE A 266 0.14 -2.31 2.12
N ASN A 267 -1.09 -2.09 1.64
CA ASN A 267 -1.39 -0.97 0.73
C ASN A 267 -1.16 0.38 1.42
N ASP A 268 -1.68 0.56 2.65
CA ASP A 268 -1.48 1.77 3.46
C ASP A 268 0.03 2.07 3.66
N LEU A 269 0.88 1.05 3.72
CA LEU A 269 2.36 1.17 3.80
C LEU A 269 3.02 1.46 2.46
N ASN A 270 2.55 0.85 1.36
CA ASN A 270 3.06 1.11 0.01
C ASN A 270 2.79 2.57 -0.40
N ASP A 271 1.61 3.10 -0.10
CA ASP A 271 1.25 4.51 -0.35
C ASP A 271 2.16 5.47 0.45
N GLN A 272 2.46 5.14 1.71
CA GLN A 272 3.44 5.89 2.52
C GLN A 272 4.86 5.81 1.93
N LEU A 273 5.26 4.66 1.39
CA LEU A 273 6.57 4.44 0.78
C LEU A 273 6.71 5.27 -0.51
N ALA A 274 5.68 5.32 -1.35
CA ALA A 274 5.62 6.20 -2.53
C ALA A 274 5.73 7.68 -2.14
N ILE A 275 4.98 8.13 -1.12
CA ILE A 275 5.08 9.52 -0.60
C ILE A 275 6.49 9.83 -0.06
N ILE A 276 7.20 8.84 0.49
CA ILE A 276 8.59 8.99 0.92
C ILE A 276 9.53 9.07 -0.29
N GLN A 277 9.31 8.27 -1.34
CA GLN A 277 10.09 8.33 -2.58
C GLN A 277 9.96 9.69 -3.27
N ASP A 278 8.75 10.24 -3.41
CA ASP A 278 8.53 11.59 -3.95
C ASP A 278 9.25 12.68 -3.15
N LYS A 279 9.24 12.57 -1.81
CA LYS A 279 9.97 13.50 -0.92
C LYS A 279 11.48 13.37 -1.05
N ILE A 280 12.00 12.15 -1.22
CA ILE A 280 13.43 11.92 -1.49
C ILE A 280 13.79 12.53 -2.86
N GLN A 281 13.02 12.26 -3.92
CA GLN A 281 13.30 12.82 -5.24
C GLN A 281 13.24 14.36 -5.24
N THR A 282 12.25 14.95 -4.56
CA THR A 282 12.15 16.41 -4.40
C THR A 282 13.37 16.98 -3.67
N SER A 283 13.89 16.25 -2.67
CA SER A 283 15.07 16.63 -1.90
C SER A 283 16.37 16.47 -2.72
N VAL A 284 16.46 15.44 -3.58
CA VAL A 284 17.57 15.24 -4.53
C VAL A 284 17.59 16.38 -5.55
N ASN A 285 16.46 16.70 -6.19
CA ASN A 285 16.36 17.82 -7.13
C ASN A 285 16.74 19.16 -6.47
N SER A 286 16.38 19.35 -5.20
CA SER A 286 16.76 20.54 -4.41
C SER A 286 18.26 20.60 -4.13
N LEU A 287 18.90 19.46 -3.85
CA LEU A 287 20.36 19.36 -3.67
C LEU A 287 21.11 19.61 -4.98
N GLU A 288 20.64 19.09 -6.11
CA GLU A 288 21.19 19.38 -7.44
C GLU A 288 21.09 20.88 -7.75
N GLN A 289 19.97 21.52 -7.45
CA GLN A 289 19.82 22.97 -7.61
C GLN A 289 20.81 23.75 -6.72
N VAL A 290 20.93 23.40 -5.43
CA VAL A 290 21.91 24.03 -4.53
C VAL A 290 23.35 23.82 -5.01
N GLN A 291 23.67 22.65 -5.58
CA GLN A 291 24.99 22.37 -6.13
C GLN A 291 25.29 23.22 -7.38
N ASN A 292 24.31 23.41 -8.26
CA ASN A 292 24.41 24.32 -9.41
C ASN A 292 24.54 25.79 -8.97
N ASP A 293 23.81 26.21 -7.93
CA ASP A 293 23.93 27.53 -7.33
C ASP A 293 25.32 27.74 -6.71
N VAL A 294 25.89 26.75 -6.02
CA VAL A 294 27.26 26.80 -5.48
C VAL A 294 28.28 26.95 -6.60
N GLN A 295 28.23 26.14 -7.67
CA GLN A 295 29.12 26.29 -8.83
C GLN A 295 29.00 27.68 -9.48
N THR A 296 27.78 28.22 -9.55
CA THR A 296 27.52 29.58 -10.07
C THR A 296 28.13 30.66 -9.18
N HIS A 297 28.14 30.48 -7.86
CA HIS A 297 28.80 31.41 -6.92
C HIS A 297 30.32 31.25 -6.92
N GLU A 298 30.86 30.04 -7.07
CA GLU A 298 32.29 29.83 -7.29
C GLU A 298 32.79 30.54 -8.55
N GLN A 299 32.03 30.50 -9.66
CA GLN A 299 32.42 31.21 -10.88
C GLN A 299 32.40 32.73 -10.66
N LYS A 300 31.33 33.27 -10.06
CA LYS A 300 31.26 34.70 -9.69
C LYS A 300 32.40 35.15 -8.78
N LEU A 301 32.86 34.29 -7.86
CA LEU A 301 34.02 34.58 -7.01
C LEU A 301 35.32 34.63 -7.83
N ARG A 302 35.55 33.70 -8.75
CA ARG A 302 36.70 33.74 -9.67
C ARG A 302 36.67 34.99 -10.56
N ASP A 303 35.49 35.38 -11.04
CA ASP A 303 35.30 36.59 -11.84
C ASP A 303 35.56 37.87 -11.01
N LEU A 304 35.17 37.88 -9.73
CA LEU A 304 35.51 38.93 -8.77
C LEU A 304 37.01 38.99 -8.46
N ASP A 305 37.68 37.85 -8.21
CA ASP A 305 39.13 37.80 -7.99
C ASP A 305 39.90 38.34 -9.21
N ASN A 306 39.50 37.94 -10.43
CA ASN A 306 40.05 38.49 -11.67
C ASN A 306 39.82 40.02 -11.78
N THR A 307 38.66 40.51 -11.33
CA THR A 307 38.34 41.94 -11.30
C THR A 307 39.19 42.70 -10.28
N ILE A 308 39.41 42.11 -9.09
CA ILE A 308 40.29 42.67 -8.05
C ILE A 308 41.72 42.74 -8.57
N ILE A 309 42.24 41.66 -9.17
CA ILE A 309 43.58 41.64 -9.79
C ILE A 309 43.70 42.73 -10.88
N SER A 310 42.66 42.96 -11.68
CA SER A 310 42.65 44.04 -12.67
C SER A 310 42.72 45.42 -12.02
N LEU A 311 41.94 45.66 -10.96
CA LEU A 311 41.90 46.92 -10.21
C LEU A 311 43.19 47.18 -9.42
N GLU A 312 43.85 46.14 -8.90
CA GLU A 312 45.17 46.24 -8.26
C GLU A 312 46.25 46.61 -9.29
N ASN A 313 46.20 46.04 -10.51
CA ASN A 313 47.08 46.44 -11.60
C ASN A 313 46.84 47.88 -12.07
N GLU A 314 45.58 48.32 -12.16
CA GLU A 314 45.21 49.71 -12.48
C GLU A 314 45.67 50.68 -11.38
N LYS A 315 45.43 50.36 -10.11
CA LYS A 315 45.97 51.09 -8.95
C LYS A 315 47.49 51.20 -9.03
N HIS A 316 48.19 50.11 -9.31
CA HIS A 316 49.65 50.13 -9.49
C HIS A 316 50.11 50.87 -10.75
N GLN A 317 49.26 51.14 -11.74
CA GLN A 317 49.59 52.07 -12.83
C GLN A 317 49.42 53.52 -12.35
N LEU A 318 48.27 53.85 -11.74
CA LEU A 318 47.97 55.17 -11.19
C LEU A 318 48.99 55.61 -10.12
N GLU A 319 49.46 54.71 -9.26
CA GLU A 319 50.52 54.98 -8.28
C GLU A 319 51.84 55.41 -8.96
N ARG A 320 52.22 54.74 -10.06
CA ARG A 320 53.43 55.08 -10.85
C ARG A 320 53.24 56.30 -11.74
N GLU A 321 52.00 56.69 -12.06
CA GLU A 321 51.72 57.96 -12.73
C GLU A 321 51.73 59.13 -11.74
N LEU A 322 51.21 58.93 -10.53
CA LEU A 322 51.24 59.90 -9.45
C LEU A 322 52.67 60.13 -8.92
N GLU A 323 53.51 59.09 -8.85
CA GLU A 323 54.95 59.18 -8.59
C GLU A 323 55.66 60.08 -9.61
N LYS A 324 55.48 59.82 -10.92
CA LYS A 324 56.02 60.67 -12.00
C LYS A 324 55.48 62.11 -11.94
N LEU A 325 54.22 62.30 -11.53
CA LEU A 325 53.62 63.62 -11.41
C LEU A 325 54.16 64.38 -10.19
N ALA A 326 54.54 63.68 -9.13
CA ALA A 326 55.27 64.24 -7.99
C ALA A 326 56.70 64.63 -8.39
N ASP A 327 57.44 63.77 -9.12
CA ASP A 327 58.76 64.11 -9.68
C ASP A 327 58.68 65.39 -10.56
N GLN A 328 57.68 65.47 -11.45
CA GLN A 328 57.43 66.64 -12.28
C GLN A 328 57.06 67.89 -11.45
N TYR A 329 56.30 67.72 -10.37
CA TYR A 329 55.94 68.83 -9.47
C TYR A 329 57.17 69.36 -8.72
N ASP A 330 58.05 68.49 -8.24
CA ASP A 330 59.30 68.89 -7.59
C ASP A 330 60.27 69.54 -8.60
N ASP A 331 60.31 69.08 -9.85
CA ASP A 331 61.04 69.76 -10.93
C ASP A 331 60.45 71.16 -11.22
N TYR A 332 59.12 71.31 -11.26
CA TYR A 332 58.47 72.62 -11.39
C TYR A 332 58.73 73.52 -10.17
N LEU A 333 58.75 72.97 -8.95
CA LEU A 333 59.04 73.70 -7.72
C LEU A 333 60.51 74.16 -7.70
N ASN A 334 61.44 73.32 -8.17
CA ASN A 334 62.85 73.68 -8.36
C ASN A 334 63.02 74.77 -9.44
N GLN A 335 62.30 74.68 -10.56
CA GLN A 335 62.26 75.73 -11.58
C GLN A 335 61.69 77.04 -11.01
N GLN A 336 60.59 76.99 -10.25
CA GLN A 336 59.99 78.16 -9.61
C GLN A 336 60.97 78.80 -8.61
N GLN A 337 61.62 78.01 -7.74
CA GLN A 337 62.65 78.54 -6.84
C GLN A 337 63.82 79.17 -7.61
N ASN A 338 64.20 78.62 -8.77
CA ASN A 338 65.26 79.19 -9.58
C ASN A 338 64.84 80.50 -10.28
N MET A 339 63.59 80.58 -10.75
CA MET A 339 62.99 81.84 -11.20
C MET A 339 62.92 82.86 -10.07
N ASP A 340 62.58 82.45 -8.85
CA ASP A 340 62.46 83.32 -7.68
C ASP A 340 63.84 83.87 -7.24
N ARG A 341 64.90 83.05 -7.34
CA ARG A 341 66.31 83.48 -7.19
C ARG A 341 66.73 84.47 -8.28
N ASN A 342 66.36 84.20 -9.54
CA ASN A 342 66.62 85.11 -10.66
C ASN A 342 65.85 86.42 -10.53
N LEU A 343 64.60 86.38 -10.07
CA LEU A 343 63.76 87.55 -9.84
C LEU A 343 64.36 88.43 -8.75
N LYS A 344 64.76 87.83 -7.62
CA LYS A 344 65.55 88.52 -6.56
C LYS A 344 66.90 89.04 -7.06
N ALA A 345 67.56 88.36 -8.00
CA ALA A 345 68.77 88.89 -8.64
C ALA A 345 68.47 90.12 -9.51
N THR A 346 67.37 90.11 -10.27
CA THR A 346 66.92 91.30 -11.02
C THR A 346 66.43 92.43 -10.12
N GLU A 347 65.74 92.16 -9.00
CA GLU A 347 65.39 93.17 -7.98
C GLU A 347 66.65 93.83 -7.40
N ASN A 348 67.68 93.04 -7.09
CA ASN A 348 68.97 93.55 -6.63
C ASN A 348 69.71 94.37 -7.71
N LEU A 349 69.55 94.04 -8.99
CA LEU A 349 70.03 94.87 -10.10
C LEU A 349 69.19 96.15 -10.25
N LEU A 350 67.87 96.08 -10.10
CA LEU A 350 66.95 97.22 -10.14
C LEU A 350 67.18 98.19 -8.98
N ALA A 351 67.52 97.69 -7.79
CA ALA A 351 67.94 98.50 -6.65
C ALA A 351 69.31 99.17 -6.88
N LYS A 352 70.27 98.47 -7.52
CA LYS A 352 71.55 99.06 -7.95
C LYS A 352 71.35 100.12 -9.05
N ILE A 353 70.39 99.91 -9.96
CA ILE A 353 70.02 100.87 -11.00
C ILE A 353 69.34 102.09 -10.38
N HIS A 354 68.36 101.92 -9.48
CA HIS A 354 67.76 103.03 -8.74
C HIS A 354 68.83 103.83 -7.96
N LYS A 355 69.73 103.17 -7.25
CA LYS A 355 70.82 103.86 -6.55
C LYS A 355 71.74 104.63 -7.50
N LYS A 356 72.05 104.08 -8.68
CA LYS A 356 72.77 104.82 -9.73
C LYS A 356 71.95 105.98 -10.33
N ILE A 357 70.63 105.84 -10.43
CA ILE A 357 69.73 106.92 -10.81
C ILE A 357 69.77 108.00 -9.73
N ASP A 358 69.70 107.69 -8.44
CA ASP A 358 69.84 108.67 -7.35
C ASP A 358 71.21 109.38 -7.37
N GLU A 359 72.29 108.65 -7.70
CA GLU A 359 73.64 109.19 -7.87
C GLU A 359 73.72 110.11 -9.10
N PHE A 360 73.10 109.74 -10.22
CA PHE A 360 72.94 110.61 -11.38
C PHE A 360 72.02 111.80 -11.09
N GLN A 361 70.94 111.64 -10.32
CA GLN A 361 70.01 112.71 -9.93
C GLN A 361 70.76 113.77 -9.14
N LYS A 362 71.54 113.37 -8.12
CA LYS A 362 72.40 114.27 -7.33
C LYS A 362 73.48 114.93 -8.17
N THR A 363 74.02 114.23 -9.17
CA THR A 363 75.00 114.81 -10.11
C THR A 363 74.33 115.81 -11.07
N LEU A 364 73.10 115.54 -11.51
CA LEU A 364 72.29 116.40 -12.35
C LEU A 364 71.82 117.64 -11.58
N ASP A 365 71.38 117.49 -10.33
CA ASP A 365 71.06 118.61 -9.43
C ASP A 365 72.31 119.46 -9.11
N LYS A 366 73.49 118.83 -9.00
CA LYS A 366 74.76 119.56 -8.89
C LYS A 366 75.07 120.36 -10.16
N PHE A 367 74.96 119.75 -11.34
CA PHE A 367 75.04 120.46 -12.61
C PHE A 367 73.95 121.52 -12.77
N LYS A 368 72.77 121.34 -12.18
CA LYS A 368 71.66 122.30 -12.20
C LYS A 368 71.93 123.51 -11.31
N ASN A 369 72.59 123.31 -10.16
CA ASN A 369 73.06 124.39 -9.32
C ASN A 369 74.26 125.13 -9.95
N GLU A 370 75.18 124.41 -10.60
CA GLU A 370 76.26 125.00 -11.40
C GLU A 370 75.71 125.76 -12.62
N LEU A 371 74.65 125.25 -13.25
CA LEU A 371 73.92 125.94 -14.32
C LEU A 371 73.22 127.20 -13.78
N ASN A 372 72.48 127.12 -12.67
CA ASN A 372 71.85 128.29 -12.04
C ASN A 372 72.89 129.34 -11.61
N GLN A 373 74.10 128.91 -11.23
CA GLN A 373 75.21 129.80 -10.87
C GLN A 373 75.81 130.46 -12.12
N LEU A 374 76.04 129.68 -13.19
CA LEU A 374 76.43 130.20 -14.51
C LEU A 374 75.34 131.06 -15.16
N GLU A 375 74.05 130.83 -14.87
CA GLU A 375 72.91 131.61 -15.34
C GLU A 375 72.76 132.89 -14.52
N GLY A 376 73.10 132.86 -13.22
CA GLY A 376 73.30 134.04 -12.39
C GLY A 376 74.47 134.91 -12.87
N GLU A 377 75.64 134.31 -13.12
CA GLU A 377 76.80 134.97 -13.73
C GLU A 377 76.49 135.46 -15.15
N HIS A 378 75.76 134.69 -15.95
CA HIS A 378 75.26 135.11 -17.26
C HIS A 378 74.31 136.28 -17.12
N SER A 379 73.40 136.31 -16.13
CA SER A 379 72.51 137.47 -15.90
C SER A 379 73.27 138.72 -15.44
N GLY A 380 74.38 138.55 -14.71
CA GLY A 380 75.29 139.65 -14.34
C GLY A 380 76.06 140.19 -15.55
N ILE A 381 76.66 139.29 -16.32
CA ILE A 381 77.31 139.58 -17.60
C ILE A 381 76.30 140.14 -18.61
N GLU A 382 75.04 139.72 -18.58
CA GLU A 382 73.94 140.19 -19.43
C GLU A 382 73.40 141.54 -18.94
N LEU A 383 73.52 141.88 -17.65
CA LEU A 383 73.24 143.23 -17.16
C LEU A 383 74.36 144.22 -17.52
N GLU A 384 75.63 143.80 -17.46
CA GLU A 384 76.75 144.61 -17.94
C GLU A 384 76.81 144.66 -19.47
N LEU A 385 76.47 143.57 -20.17
CA LEU A 385 76.31 143.51 -21.61
C LEU A 385 75.06 144.27 -22.06
N ASN A 386 73.96 144.31 -21.31
CA ASN A 386 72.83 145.19 -21.64
C ASN A 386 73.15 146.66 -21.32
N LYS A 387 73.95 146.97 -20.30
CA LYS A 387 74.51 148.34 -20.16
C LYS A 387 75.47 148.66 -21.30
N ALA A 388 76.28 147.72 -21.75
CA ALA A 388 77.23 147.91 -22.84
C ALA A 388 76.54 147.89 -24.22
N ILE A 389 75.43 147.18 -24.39
CA ILE A 389 74.55 147.18 -25.58
C ILE A 389 73.66 148.41 -25.55
N GLN A 390 73.19 148.88 -24.41
CA GLN A 390 72.48 150.15 -24.33
C GLN A 390 73.46 151.31 -24.58
N THR A 391 74.67 151.29 -24.02
CA THR A 391 75.74 152.23 -24.40
C THR A 391 76.17 152.04 -25.86
N CYS A 392 76.21 150.82 -26.40
CA CYS A 392 76.51 150.56 -27.81
C CYS A 392 75.32 150.75 -28.75
N ASN A 393 74.10 150.94 -28.25
CA ASN A 393 72.90 151.29 -29.01
C ASN A 393 72.71 152.79 -28.95
N ASP A 394 72.94 153.45 -27.82
CA ASP A 394 73.13 154.90 -27.75
C ASP A 394 74.31 155.30 -28.65
N LEU A 395 75.42 154.55 -28.65
CA LEU A 395 76.55 154.75 -29.58
C LEU A 395 76.35 154.13 -30.97
N SER A 396 75.43 153.19 -31.21
CA SER A 396 75.12 152.67 -32.56
C SER A 396 73.97 153.42 -33.22
N GLU A 397 73.14 154.10 -32.46
CA GLU A 397 72.13 155.06 -32.88
C GLU A 397 72.84 156.41 -33.03
N GLN A 398 73.69 156.86 -32.10
CA GLN A 398 74.62 157.96 -32.39
C GLN A 398 75.58 157.64 -33.54
N LYS A 399 76.01 156.39 -33.77
CA LYS A 399 76.84 156.03 -34.95
C LYS A 399 76.02 155.76 -36.20
N ASN A 400 74.76 155.34 -36.15
CA ASN A 400 73.93 155.19 -37.34
C ASN A 400 73.20 156.48 -37.71
N ASP A 401 72.92 157.37 -36.76
CA ASP A 401 72.64 158.78 -37.04
C ASP A 401 73.92 159.50 -37.42
N ALA A 402 75.07 159.35 -36.76
CA ALA A 402 76.31 159.96 -37.23
C ALA A 402 76.85 159.31 -38.51
N LYS A 403 76.41 158.12 -38.93
CA LYS A 403 76.78 157.47 -40.21
C LYS A 403 75.72 157.65 -41.29
N ASN A 404 74.43 157.70 -40.98
CA ASN A 404 73.45 158.25 -41.92
C ASN A 404 73.73 159.73 -42.12
N GLN A 405 74.13 160.48 -41.08
CA GLN A 405 74.71 161.81 -41.20
C GLN A 405 76.16 161.80 -41.68
N LEU A 406 76.93 160.70 -41.72
CA LEU A 406 78.22 160.65 -42.45
C LEU A 406 78.03 160.32 -43.92
N ASP A 407 77.00 159.57 -44.30
CA ASP A 407 76.72 159.17 -45.69
C ASP A 407 75.78 160.20 -46.35
N ILE A 408 74.91 160.85 -45.58
CA ILE A 408 74.36 162.17 -45.91
C ILE A 408 75.49 163.18 -45.90
N ALA A 409 76.31 163.37 -44.85
CA ALA A 409 77.40 164.35 -44.93
C ALA A 409 78.57 163.97 -45.85
N ASN A 410 78.71 162.76 -46.41
CA ASN A 410 79.70 162.46 -47.45
C ASN A 410 79.12 162.73 -48.83
N ASN A 411 77.81 162.51 -49.04
CA ASN A 411 77.13 162.94 -50.26
C ASN A 411 76.90 164.47 -50.25
N GLU A 412 76.58 165.05 -49.09
CA GLU A 412 76.51 166.49 -48.87
C GLU A 412 77.91 167.10 -48.74
N GLN A 413 78.97 166.43 -48.28
CA GLN A 413 80.34 166.98 -48.39
C GLN A 413 80.83 166.89 -49.83
N ARG A 414 80.52 165.84 -50.60
CA ARG A 414 80.77 165.88 -52.05
C ARG A 414 79.96 166.99 -52.73
N GLN A 415 78.66 167.07 -52.49
CA GLN A 415 77.81 168.12 -53.05
C GLN A 415 78.08 169.51 -52.46
N ASN A 416 78.66 169.65 -51.27
CA ASN A 416 79.03 170.92 -50.66
C ASN A 416 80.49 171.27 -50.92
N GLU A 417 81.37 170.35 -51.31
CA GLU A 417 82.64 170.63 -51.97
C GLU A 417 82.36 171.06 -53.41
N GLU A 418 81.40 170.43 -54.12
CA GLU A 418 80.89 170.91 -55.41
C GLU A 418 80.16 172.27 -55.28
N LYS A 419 79.31 172.48 -54.27
CA LYS A 419 78.69 173.80 -54.02
C LYS A 419 79.70 174.81 -53.46
N LEU A 420 80.75 174.41 -52.74
CA LEU A 420 81.81 175.31 -52.29
C LEU A 420 82.73 175.69 -53.46
N ILE A 421 83.02 174.79 -54.38
CA ILE A 421 83.69 175.10 -55.65
C ILE A 421 82.80 176.03 -56.49
N ASN A 422 81.49 175.76 -56.61
CA ASN A 422 80.56 176.67 -57.31
C ASN A 422 80.38 178.02 -56.58
N LEU A 423 80.36 178.05 -55.24
CA LEU A 423 80.25 179.28 -54.44
C LEU A 423 81.56 180.05 -54.42
N GLN A 424 82.71 179.40 -54.45
CA GLN A 424 84.01 180.04 -54.63
C GLN A 424 84.21 180.52 -56.07
N GLN A 425 83.64 179.86 -57.08
CA GLN A 425 83.56 180.38 -58.44
C GLN A 425 82.61 181.58 -58.52
N GLN A 426 81.43 181.54 -57.88
CA GLN A 426 80.53 182.69 -57.80
C GLN A 426 81.10 183.83 -56.94
N GLU A 427 81.85 183.54 -55.88
CA GLU A 427 82.55 184.53 -55.07
C GLU A 427 83.72 185.12 -55.85
N GLN A 428 84.52 184.33 -56.57
CA GLN A 428 85.56 184.85 -57.44
C GLN A 428 84.97 185.67 -58.60
N GLU A 429 83.84 185.27 -59.20
CA GLU A 429 83.14 186.10 -60.19
C GLU A 429 82.61 187.40 -59.58
N GLN A 430 81.92 187.35 -58.43
CA GLN A 430 81.39 188.53 -57.76
C GLN A 430 82.52 189.45 -57.30
N LYS A 431 83.62 188.90 -56.79
CA LYS A 431 84.84 189.61 -56.40
C LYS A 431 85.55 190.22 -57.59
N LEU A 432 85.66 189.51 -58.72
CA LEU A 432 86.23 190.06 -59.95
C LEU A 432 85.38 191.21 -60.48
N LYS A 433 84.05 191.06 -60.50
CA LYS A 433 83.09 192.10 -60.90
C LYS A 433 83.13 193.32 -59.95
N TYR A 434 83.20 193.09 -58.64
CA TYR A 434 83.33 194.13 -57.62
C TYR A 434 84.69 194.83 -57.65
N GLU A 435 85.80 194.09 -57.85
CA GLU A 435 87.12 194.68 -58.04
C GLU A 435 87.23 195.47 -59.36
N GLN A 436 86.52 195.05 -60.41
CA GLN A 436 86.37 195.85 -61.64
C GLN A 436 85.65 197.17 -61.31
N ALA A 437 84.48 197.10 -60.67
CA ALA A 437 83.68 198.27 -60.29
C ALA A 437 84.39 199.21 -59.30
N VAL A 438 85.22 198.67 -58.40
CA VAL A 438 86.05 199.45 -57.47
C VAL A 438 87.20 200.16 -58.21
N ARG A 439 87.83 199.52 -59.20
CA ARG A 439 88.86 200.18 -60.05
C ARG A 439 88.23 201.29 -60.90
N ASP A 440 87.10 201.01 -61.55
CA ASP A 440 86.34 201.99 -62.35
C ASP A 440 85.89 203.19 -61.50
N ALA A 441 85.43 202.95 -60.26
CA ALA A 441 85.07 204.01 -59.32
C ALA A 441 86.30 204.80 -58.83
N GLN A 442 87.42 204.13 -58.52
CA GLN A 442 88.64 204.80 -58.03
C GLN A 442 89.30 205.68 -59.09
N ASP A 443 89.28 205.30 -60.37
CA ASP A 443 89.79 206.18 -61.43
C ASP A 443 88.85 207.35 -61.76
N LEU A 444 87.53 207.18 -61.60
CA LEU A 444 86.58 208.31 -61.61
C LEU A 444 86.79 209.25 -60.41
N GLU A 445 87.05 208.71 -59.22
CA GLU A 445 87.30 209.47 -57.99
C GLU A 445 88.64 210.22 -58.05
N ARG A 446 89.67 209.63 -58.69
CA ARG A 446 90.93 210.32 -59.04
C ARG A 446 90.70 211.47 -60.04
N GLN A 447 89.95 211.24 -61.11
CA GLN A 447 89.64 212.28 -62.10
C GLN A 447 88.80 213.43 -61.49
N MET A 448 87.85 213.11 -60.61
CA MET A 448 87.05 214.10 -59.89
C MET A 448 87.91 214.94 -58.92
N ASN A 449 88.81 214.31 -58.16
CA ASN A 449 89.68 215.02 -57.22
C ASN A 449 90.73 215.91 -57.94
N ALA A 450 91.23 215.51 -59.11
CA ALA A 450 92.08 216.36 -59.95
C ALA A 450 91.31 217.61 -60.46
N ALA A 451 90.08 217.42 -60.95
CA ALA A 451 89.21 218.53 -61.37
C ALA A 451 88.78 219.43 -60.20
N TYR A 452 88.69 218.90 -58.98
CA TYR A 452 88.43 219.70 -57.78
C TYR A 452 89.61 220.61 -57.44
N GLN A 453 90.86 220.14 -57.59
CA GLN A 453 92.03 221.01 -57.39
C GLN A 453 92.12 222.14 -58.43
N GLU A 454 91.86 221.86 -59.72
CA GLU A 454 91.71 222.91 -60.74
C GLU A 454 90.69 223.98 -60.32
N TYR A 455 89.53 223.56 -59.77
CA TYR A 455 88.49 224.47 -59.29
C TYR A 455 88.93 225.30 -58.06
N THR A 456 89.62 224.71 -57.08
CA THR A 456 90.10 225.48 -55.91
C THR A 456 91.15 226.51 -56.28
N SER A 457 92.13 226.17 -57.12
CA SER A 457 93.15 227.15 -57.54
C SER A 457 92.56 228.29 -58.40
N ALA A 458 91.56 228.00 -59.23
CA ALA A 458 90.81 229.03 -59.96
C ALA A 458 90.01 229.97 -59.02
N ASN A 459 89.42 229.42 -57.96
CA ASN A 459 88.68 230.19 -56.95
C ASN A 459 89.61 231.06 -56.08
N GLU A 460 90.82 230.60 -55.78
CA GLU A 460 91.83 231.40 -55.07
C GLU A 460 92.40 232.51 -55.94
N ALA A 461 92.65 232.26 -57.22
CA ALA A 461 92.99 233.31 -58.19
C ALA A 461 91.89 234.39 -58.30
N TYR A 462 90.62 233.97 -58.32
CA TYR A 462 89.48 234.90 -58.30
C TYR A 462 89.42 235.75 -57.01
N LYS A 463 89.67 235.16 -55.83
CA LYS A 463 89.79 235.91 -54.57
C LYS A 463 90.95 236.91 -54.61
N SER A 464 92.11 236.52 -55.12
CA SER A 464 93.27 237.42 -55.22
C SER A 464 92.98 238.62 -56.12
N ALA A 465 92.31 238.41 -57.26
CA ALA A 465 91.89 239.50 -58.14
C ALA A 465 90.90 240.48 -57.48
N GLN A 466 89.92 239.97 -56.70
CA GLN A 466 89.07 240.83 -55.86
C GLN A 466 89.86 241.58 -54.79
N GLN A 467 90.94 241.00 -54.27
CA GLN A 467 91.72 241.60 -53.20
C GLN A 467 92.63 242.74 -53.70
N ASP A 468 93.14 242.66 -54.93
CA ASP A 468 93.81 243.79 -55.61
C ASP A 468 92.83 244.91 -55.98
N GLU A 469 91.64 244.60 -56.51
CA GLU A 469 90.57 245.59 -56.72
C GLU A 469 90.25 246.33 -55.41
N LYS A 470 90.27 245.61 -54.27
CA LYS A 470 90.05 246.18 -52.94
C LYS A 470 91.27 246.93 -52.37
N TYR A 471 92.50 246.55 -52.70
CA TYR A 471 93.71 247.30 -52.31
C TYR A 471 93.74 248.68 -52.97
N HIS A 472 93.34 248.76 -54.24
CA HIS A 472 93.19 250.02 -54.96
C HIS A 472 92.05 250.92 -54.44
N LEU A 473 91.04 250.36 -53.77
CA LEU A 473 90.03 251.10 -52.99
C LEU A 473 90.55 251.56 -51.62
N GLY A 474 91.29 250.70 -50.91
CA GLY A 474 91.74 250.97 -49.54
C GLY A 474 92.60 252.22 -49.38
N ARG A 475 93.38 252.58 -50.40
CA ARG A 475 94.27 253.76 -50.38
C ARG A 475 93.56 255.12 -50.46
N TYR A 476 92.23 255.17 -50.55
CA TYR A 476 91.52 256.44 -50.78
C TYR A 476 91.16 257.25 -49.50
N ASN A 477 91.17 256.65 -48.29
CA ASN A 477 90.50 257.26 -47.12
C ASN A 477 91.30 257.44 -45.81
N THR A 478 92.50 256.88 -45.62
CA THR A 478 93.24 257.04 -44.35
C THR A 478 94.23 258.21 -44.38
N TYR A 479 93.75 259.46 -44.27
CA TYR A 479 94.53 260.62 -43.79
C TYR A 479 93.63 261.84 -43.49
N GLU A 480 93.27 262.07 -42.22
CA GLU A 480 93.19 263.39 -41.57
C GLU A 480 93.05 263.23 -40.04
N ASN A 481 93.31 264.29 -39.26
CA ASN A 481 93.66 264.21 -37.83
C ASN A 481 93.24 265.47 -37.01
N GLY A 482 93.74 265.64 -35.78
CA GLY A 482 93.34 266.74 -34.86
C GLY A 482 93.86 268.17 -35.14
N PHE A 483 93.42 269.12 -34.28
CA PHE A 483 93.79 270.55 -34.16
C PHE A 483 95.31 270.84 -34.28
N PHE A 484 95.82 272.02 -34.75
CA PHE A 484 95.27 273.25 -35.36
C PHE A 484 96.49 273.98 -36.03
N VAL A 485 96.37 274.59 -37.22
CA VAL A 485 97.36 275.54 -37.85
C VAL A 485 98.73 274.92 -38.33
N ALA A 486 99.44 275.34 -39.40
CA ALA A 486 99.10 275.94 -40.71
C ALA A 486 100.37 275.98 -41.65
N ASN A 487 100.20 276.54 -42.86
CA ASN A 487 101.19 277.09 -43.83
C ASN A 487 102.17 276.21 -44.65
N TRP A 488 101.83 276.06 -45.96
CA TRP A 488 102.68 276.21 -47.17
C TRP A 488 103.65 275.06 -47.60
N PHE A 489 103.84 274.68 -48.89
CA PHE A 489 103.15 275.09 -50.16
C PHE A 489 103.34 274.16 -51.42
N ARG A 490 102.25 274.04 -52.23
CA ARG A 490 102.12 274.03 -53.73
C ARG A 490 102.31 272.83 -54.72
N ASP A 491 101.41 272.88 -55.75
CA ASP A 491 101.40 272.50 -57.20
C ASP A 491 101.37 271.05 -57.79
N GLY A 492 100.25 270.73 -58.50
CA GLY A 492 100.14 269.78 -59.65
C GLY A 492 99.80 268.30 -59.35
N ASN A 493 99.20 267.47 -60.23
CA ASN A 493 98.43 267.63 -61.50
C ASN A 493 97.54 266.35 -61.73
N SER A 494 96.65 266.29 -62.73
CA SER A 494 95.33 265.61 -62.59
C SER A 494 94.93 264.40 -63.49
N LYS A 495 95.74 263.86 -64.42
CA LYS A 495 95.20 263.00 -65.52
C LYS A 495 95.37 261.47 -65.52
N THR A 496 96.40 260.86 -64.94
CA THR A 496 96.74 259.44 -65.20
C THR A 496 95.89 258.39 -64.46
N ARG A 497 94.84 258.78 -63.72
CA ARG A 497 94.09 257.89 -62.81
C ARG A 497 93.06 256.94 -63.44
N GLY A 498 92.76 257.05 -64.74
CA GLY A 498 91.77 256.19 -65.41
C GLY A 498 92.29 254.79 -65.78
N ALA A 499 93.36 254.73 -66.58
CA ALA A 499 93.75 253.54 -67.36
C ALA A 499 94.20 252.29 -66.56
N ALA A 500 94.33 252.40 -65.23
CA ALA A 500 94.58 251.24 -64.36
C ALA A 500 93.29 250.47 -64.03
N LEU A 501 92.16 251.18 -63.89
CA LEU A 501 90.93 250.61 -63.32
C LEU A 501 90.21 249.67 -64.30
N ASP A 502 90.18 250.04 -65.58
CA ASP A 502 89.52 249.22 -66.61
C ASP A 502 90.29 247.93 -66.92
N ARG A 503 91.62 247.93 -66.69
CA ARG A 503 92.45 246.73 -66.88
C ARG A 503 92.11 245.64 -65.87
N ALA A 504 91.95 246.00 -64.60
CA ALA A 504 91.52 245.08 -63.54
C ALA A 504 90.17 244.42 -63.89
N ARG A 505 89.17 245.21 -64.31
CA ARG A 505 87.83 244.69 -64.69
C ARG A 505 87.86 243.68 -65.85
N GLY A 506 88.79 243.83 -66.78
CA GLY A 506 89.02 242.87 -67.86
C GLY A 506 89.53 241.53 -67.36
N GLU A 507 90.44 241.54 -66.38
CA GLU A 507 91.02 240.34 -65.78
C GLU A 507 90.00 239.60 -64.89
N THR A 508 89.19 240.32 -64.10
CA THR A 508 88.09 239.74 -63.30
C THR A 508 87.11 238.95 -64.17
N SER A 509 86.76 239.47 -65.35
CA SER A 509 85.85 238.79 -66.29
C SER A 509 86.47 237.52 -66.89
N ARG A 510 87.77 237.54 -67.20
CA ARG A 510 88.50 236.36 -67.70
C ARG A 510 88.57 235.25 -66.65
N ALA A 511 88.85 235.60 -65.40
CA ALA A 511 88.87 234.66 -64.28
C ALA A 511 87.50 233.96 -64.09
N ASN A 512 86.40 234.73 -64.15
CA ASN A 512 85.04 234.19 -64.00
C ASN A 512 84.67 233.18 -65.12
N SER A 513 85.14 233.40 -66.35
CA SER A 513 84.97 232.45 -67.46
C SER A 513 85.68 231.11 -67.21
N MET A 514 86.93 231.16 -66.69
CA MET A 514 87.70 229.95 -66.38
C MET A 514 87.09 229.19 -65.21
N LEU A 515 86.66 229.90 -64.15
CA LEU A 515 85.95 229.33 -63.00
C LEU A 515 84.68 228.59 -63.42
N THR A 516 83.89 229.19 -64.32
CA THR A 516 82.65 228.58 -64.84
C THR A 516 82.95 227.29 -65.61
N THR A 517 83.96 227.31 -66.49
CA THR A 517 84.36 226.14 -67.29
C THR A 517 84.89 224.98 -66.42
N ALA A 518 85.73 225.30 -65.43
CA ALA A 518 86.24 224.31 -64.47
C ALA A 518 85.10 223.69 -63.65
N LYS A 519 84.14 224.50 -63.21
CA LYS A 519 82.96 224.02 -62.48
C LYS A 519 82.11 223.06 -63.31
N THR A 520 81.83 223.35 -64.59
CA THR A 520 81.08 222.44 -65.46
C THR A 520 81.78 221.09 -65.63
N LYS A 521 83.11 221.10 -65.81
CA LYS A 521 83.95 219.89 -65.89
C LYS A 521 83.88 219.06 -64.61
N TYR A 522 83.96 219.71 -63.44
CA TYR A 522 83.81 219.08 -62.13
C TYR A 522 82.41 218.50 -61.90
N ASP A 523 81.33 219.27 -62.07
CA ASP A 523 79.97 218.79 -61.81
C ASP A 523 79.57 217.63 -62.77
N THR A 524 80.08 217.63 -64.01
CA THR A 524 79.90 216.50 -64.96
C THR A 524 80.61 215.23 -64.50
N LEU A 525 81.85 215.33 -64.01
CA LEU A 525 82.58 214.20 -63.43
C LEU A 525 81.96 213.73 -62.11
N ARG A 526 81.41 214.66 -61.32
CA ARG A 526 80.76 214.39 -60.03
C ARG A 526 79.47 213.59 -60.19
N GLU A 527 78.63 213.86 -61.19
CA GLU A 527 77.47 213.02 -61.47
C GLU A 527 77.86 211.65 -62.04
N LYS A 528 78.90 211.55 -62.88
CA LYS A 528 79.46 210.25 -63.28
C LYS A 528 80.00 209.46 -62.07
N CYS A 529 80.69 210.11 -61.15
CA CYS A 529 81.22 209.51 -59.94
C CYS A 529 80.10 209.11 -58.96
N LYS A 530 79.00 209.88 -58.87
CA LYS A 530 77.78 209.47 -58.13
C LYS A 530 77.09 208.27 -58.78
N ALA A 531 77.01 208.21 -60.11
CA ALA A 531 76.44 207.05 -60.81
C ALA A 531 77.30 205.79 -60.61
N ALA A 532 78.63 205.92 -60.73
CA ALA A 532 79.58 204.84 -60.44
C ALA A 532 79.53 204.42 -58.97
N ASN A 533 79.49 205.36 -58.01
CA ASN A 533 79.37 205.04 -56.59
C ASN A 533 78.00 204.44 -56.25
N ARG A 534 76.89 204.86 -56.86
CA ARG A 534 75.60 204.13 -56.74
C ARG A 534 75.69 202.71 -57.30
N LYS A 535 76.37 202.50 -58.43
CA LYS A 535 76.57 201.15 -58.99
C LYS A 535 77.42 200.29 -58.04
N ARG A 536 78.56 200.83 -57.58
CA ARG A 536 79.46 200.23 -56.58
C ARG A 536 78.73 199.92 -55.28
N ASP A 537 77.90 200.82 -54.79
CA ASP A 537 77.23 200.69 -53.50
C ASP A 537 76.00 199.76 -53.60
N ASN A 538 75.29 199.73 -54.73
CA ASN A 538 74.29 198.69 -55.03
C ASN A 538 74.95 197.30 -55.19
N GLU A 539 76.09 197.20 -55.88
CA GLU A 539 76.85 195.93 -56.00
C GLU A 539 77.44 195.52 -54.64
N LYS A 540 77.86 196.48 -53.81
CA LYS A 540 78.31 196.26 -52.43
C LYS A 540 77.17 195.83 -51.51
N GLU A 541 75.98 196.38 -51.67
CA GLU A 541 74.78 195.98 -50.92
C GLU A 541 74.38 194.56 -51.33
N LEU A 542 74.32 194.25 -52.63
CA LEU A 542 74.11 192.90 -53.16
C LEU A 542 75.18 191.91 -52.64
N TRP A 543 76.45 192.31 -52.64
CA TRP A 543 77.58 191.53 -52.11
C TRP A 543 77.47 191.33 -50.59
N THR A 544 77.03 192.34 -49.84
CA THR A 544 76.86 192.27 -48.38
C THR A 544 75.64 191.41 -48.00
N THR A 545 74.52 191.51 -48.71
CA THR A 545 73.35 190.63 -48.54
C THR A 545 73.72 189.18 -48.85
N LYS A 546 74.48 188.93 -49.93
CA LYS A 546 74.96 187.58 -50.26
C LYS A 546 75.99 187.05 -49.27
N ILE A 547 76.98 187.85 -48.85
CA ILE A 547 77.97 187.44 -47.85
C ILE A 547 77.32 187.23 -46.48
N ASN A 548 76.30 188.00 -46.09
CA ASN A 548 75.59 187.75 -44.85
C ASN A 548 74.71 186.49 -44.94
N ALA A 549 74.13 186.17 -46.11
CA ALA A 549 73.50 184.87 -46.33
C ALA A 549 74.51 183.71 -46.22
N VAL A 550 75.67 183.81 -46.89
CA VAL A 550 76.74 182.79 -46.84
C VAL A 550 77.34 182.66 -45.43
N LYS A 551 77.52 183.76 -44.68
CA LYS A 551 78.00 183.72 -43.29
C LYS A 551 76.97 183.10 -42.34
N ASN A 552 75.69 183.42 -42.50
CA ASN A 552 74.63 182.81 -41.69
C ASN A 552 74.50 181.30 -42.00
N GLN A 553 74.73 180.87 -43.25
CA GLN A 553 74.84 179.45 -43.58
C GLN A 553 76.11 178.78 -43.02
N ASN A 554 77.26 179.45 -43.04
CA ASN A 554 78.50 178.89 -42.47
C ASN A 554 78.45 178.75 -40.94
N ILE A 555 77.80 179.67 -40.22
CA ILE A 555 77.57 179.52 -38.77
C ILE A 555 76.71 178.27 -38.50
N LEU A 556 75.64 178.07 -39.29
CA LEU A 556 74.77 176.88 -39.23
C LEU A 556 75.46 175.54 -39.61
N LEU A 557 76.66 175.57 -40.19
CA LEU A 557 77.44 174.38 -40.55
C LEU A 557 78.56 174.07 -39.54
N CYS A 558 78.99 175.05 -38.73
CA CYS A 558 79.98 174.82 -37.68
C CYS A 558 79.36 174.27 -36.39
N ASP A 559 78.13 174.67 -36.04
CA ASP A 559 77.43 174.23 -34.80
C ASP A 559 76.84 172.80 -34.88
N LYS A 560 77.37 171.96 -35.77
CA LYS A 560 76.98 170.54 -35.96
C LYS A 560 78.20 169.61 -36.11
N LYS A 561 79.27 169.88 -35.36
CA LYS A 561 80.49 169.07 -35.36
C LYS A 561 81.13 168.97 -33.98
#